data_AF-A0A950A9C3-F1
#
_entry.id   AF-A0A950A9C3-F1
#
_cell.length_a   1.000
_cell.length_b   1.000
_cell.length_c   1.000
_cell.angle_alpha   90.00
_cell.angle_beta   90.00
_cell.angle_gamma   90.00
#
_symmetry.space_group_name_H-M   'P 1'
#
loop_
_entity.id
_entity.type
_entity.pdbx_description
1 polymer ?
#
loop_
_entity_poly.entity_id
_entity_poly.type
_entity_poly.pdbx_seq_one_letter_code
_entity_poly.pdbx_strand_id
1 'polypeptide(L)'
;MTRKFRELRAKLSPTAQLKSETMAREILEQLPLQELRLAREYSQQTLADAMGVPQSAISKIERRTDAYVSTLRKYLRALGGELEIVAAFPDGTRVAINQFQEIGEPAKELVGR
;
A
#
# COMPACT_ATOMS: atom_id res chain seq x y z
N MET A 1 -28.93 8.41 6.63
CA MET A 1 -27.97 9.50 6.92
C MET A 1 -26.58 8.90 7.09
N THR A 2 -25.59 9.43 6.36
CA THR A 2 -24.19 8.98 6.44
C THR A 2 -23.60 9.38 7.80
N ARG A 3 -23.21 8.41 8.63
CA ARG A 3 -22.57 8.69 9.93
C ARG A 3 -21.21 9.33 9.68
N LYS A 4 -20.92 10.45 10.35
CA LYS A 4 -19.64 11.15 10.21
C LYS A 4 -18.51 10.28 10.78
N PHE A 5 -17.41 10.15 10.05
CA PHE A 5 -16.26 9.31 10.42
C PHE A 5 -15.75 9.57 11.85
N ARG A 6 -15.84 10.82 12.32
CA ARG A 6 -15.46 11.23 13.68
C ARG A 6 -16.28 10.55 14.78
N GLU A 7 -17.57 10.31 14.54
CA GLU A 7 -18.49 9.68 15.49
C GLU A 7 -18.26 8.16 15.59
N LEU A 8 -17.80 7.54 14.50
CA LEU A 8 -17.38 6.13 14.49
C LEU A 8 -16.06 5.95 15.24
N ARG A 9 -15.11 6.87 15.04
CA ARG A 9 -13.79 6.83 15.67
C ARG A 9 -13.86 7.02 17.19
N ALA A 10 -14.76 7.87 17.67
CA ALA A 10 -14.99 8.10 19.10
C ALA A 10 -15.54 6.87 19.85
N LYS A 11 -16.06 5.86 19.14
CA LYS A 11 -16.57 4.61 19.72
C LYS A 11 -15.51 3.51 19.81
N LEU A 12 -14.32 3.71 19.25
CA LEU A 12 -13.22 2.74 19.33
C LEU A 12 -12.54 2.82 20.69
N SER A 13 -12.10 1.67 21.22
CA SER A 13 -11.27 1.63 22.43
C SER A 13 -9.94 2.36 22.21
N PRO A 14 -9.28 2.88 23.26
CA PRO A 14 -8.00 3.56 23.13
C PRO A 14 -6.93 2.71 22.44
N THR A 15 -6.92 1.40 22.69
CA THR A 15 -6.03 0.42 22.05
C THR A 15 -6.32 0.24 20.56
N ALA A 16 -7.60 0.29 20.15
CA ALA A 16 -7.99 0.22 18.75
C ALA A 16 -7.72 1.52 17.99
N GLN A 17 -7.83 2.68 18.65
CA GLN A 17 -7.46 3.97 18.08
C GLN A 17 -5.94 4.06 17.85
N LEU A 18 -5.13 3.64 18.82
CA LEU A 18 -3.67 3.59 18.70
C LEU A 18 -3.22 2.64 17.58
N LYS A 19 -3.77 1.42 17.51
CA LYS A 19 -3.50 0.50 16.39
C LYS A 19 -3.90 1.09 15.03
N SER A 20 -5.05 1.76 14.97
CA SER A 20 -5.51 2.42 13.75
C SER A 20 -4.61 3.59 13.34
N GLU A 21 -4.03 4.31 14.30
CA GLU A 21 -3.11 5.41 14.04
C GLU A 21 -1.72 4.94 13.63
N THR A 22 -1.17 3.90 14.27
CA THR A 22 0.09 3.30 13.83
C THR A 22 -0.05 2.67 12.45
N MET A 23 -1.11 1.90 12.20
CA MET A 23 -1.39 1.36 10.86
C MET A 23 -1.58 2.48 9.83
N ALA A 24 -2.29 3.56 10.17
CA ALA A 24 -2.44 4.70 9.27
C ALA A 24 -1.11 5.40 9.00
N ARG A 25 -0.24 5.53 10.01
CA ARG A 25 1.08 6.16 9.88
C ARG A 25 2.04 5.30 9.05
N GLU A 26 2.04 3.98 9.25
CA GLU A 26 2.77 3.01 8.42
C GLU A 26 2.31 3.02 6.96
N ILE A 27 1.01 3.22 6.72
CA ILE A 27 0.44 3.40 5.37
C ILE A 27 0.85 4.75 4.75
N LEU A 28 0.97 5.81 5.54
CA LEU A 28 1.33 7.16 5.09
C LEU A 28 2.84 7.36 4.84
N GLU A 29 3.70 6.55 5.47
CA GLU A 29 5.16 6.58 5.25
C GLU A 29 5.60 5.84 3.96
N GLN A 30 4.65 5.26 3.21
CA GLN A 30 4.89 4.47 2.01
C GLN A 30 4.00 4.99 0.88
N LEU A 31 4.54 5.55 -0.21
CA LEU A 31 3.70 6.13 -1.26
C LEU A 31 2.88 5.04 -1.98
N PRO A 32 1.55 4.96 -1.81
CA PRO A 32 0.72 3.96 -2.49
C PRO A 32 0.48 4.36 -3.95
N LEU A 33 0.15 3.40 -4.82
CA LEU A 33 -0.19 3.68 -6.23
C LEU A 33 -1.32 4.71 -6.37
N GLN A 34 -2.24 4.76 -5.42
CA GLN A 34 -3.30 5.76 -5.37
C GLN A 34 -2.76 7.19 -5.26
N GLU A 35 -1.78 7.43 -4.38
CA GLU A 35 -1.19 8.76 -4.22
C GLU A 35 -0.33 9.13 -5.42
N LEU A 36 0.39 8.17 -5.99
CA LEU A 36 1.11 8.36 -7.24
C LEU A 36 0.18 8.77 -8.38
N ARG A 37 -1.00 8.14 -8.49
CA ARG A 37 -2.01 8.50 -9.49
C ARG A 37 -2.53 9.92 -9.27
N LEU A 38 -2.86 10.28 -8.03
CA LEU A 38 -3.39 11.61 -7.69
C LEU A 38 -2.35 12.72 -7.91
N ALA A 39 -1.07 12.48 -7.58
CA ALA A 39 0.02 13.41 -7.82
C ALA A 39 0.26 13.68 -9.31
N ARG A 40 -0.23 12.79 -10.18
CA ARG A 40 -0.20 12.93 -11.65
C ARG A 40 -1.54 13.39 -12.22
N GLU A 41 -2.47 13.84 -11.37
CA GLU A 41 -3.77 14.41 -11.74
C GLU A 41 -4.70 13.44 -12.49
N TYR A 42 -4.48 12.13 -12.35
CA TYR A 42 -5.37 11.13 -12.92
C TYR A 42 -6.52 10.78 -11.96
N SER A 43 -7.75 10.74 -12.47
CA SER A 43 -8.83 10.03 -11.77
C SER A 43 -8.72 8.51 -11.99
N GLN A 44 -9.36 7.69 -11.16
CA GLN A 44 -9.41 6.25 -11.41
C GLN A 44 -10.08 5.93 -12.74
N GLN A 45 -11.08 6.72 -13.15
CA GLN A 45 -11.78 6.54 -14.42
C GLN A 45 -10.86 6.88 -15.59
N THR A 46 -10.18 8.03 -15.53
CA THR A 46 -9.25 8.47 -16.60
C THR A 46 -8.11 7.48 -16.79
N LEU A 47 -7.57 6.92 -15.70
CA LEU A 47 -6.54 5.88 -15.79
C LEU A 47 -7.12 4.56 -16.33
N ALA A 48 -8.34 4.20 -15.94
CA ALA A 48 -9.02 3.00 -16.43
C ALA A 48 -9.26 3.06 -17.95
N ASP A 49 -9.72 4.22 -18.44
CA ASP A 49 -9.94 4.49 -19.86
C ASP A 49 -8.62 4.39 -20.64
N ALA A 50 -7.55 5.01 -20.12
CA ALA A 50 -6.21 4.92 -20.72
C ALA A 50 -5.65 3.49 -20.77
N MET A 51 -6.02 2.65 -19.81
CA MET A 51 -5.61 1.25 -19.73
C MET A 51 -6.57 0.27 -20.43
N GLY A 52 -7.73 0.73 -20.91
CA GLY A 52 -8.76 -0.14 -21.52
C GLY A 52 -9.37 -1.16 -20.54
N VAL A 53 -9.42 -0.82 -19.25
CA VAL A 53 -9.94 -1.69 -18.18
C VAL A 53 -11.09 -1.00 -17.44
N PRO A 54 -11.96 -1.73 -16.71
CA PRO A 54 -12.95 -1.08 -15.87
C PRO A 54 -12.29 -0.36 -14.68
N GLN A 55 -12.90 0.74 -14.21
CA GLN A 55 -12.42 1.49 -13.04
C GLN A 55 -12.30 0.63 -11.77
N SER A 56 -13.11 -0.42 -11.64
CA SER A 56 -13.00 -1.41 -10.56
C SER A 56 -11.69 -2.22 -10.60
N ALA A 57 -11.07 -2.39 -11.76
CA ALA A 57 -9.74 -3.00 -11.89
C ALA A 57 -8.65 -2.08 -11.33
N ILE A 58 -8.70 -0.77 -11.61
CA ILE A 58 -7.79 0.22 -11.03
C ILE A 58 -7.89 0.21 -9.50
N SER A 59 -9.11 0.25 -8.95
CA SER A 59 -9.30 0.18 -7.50
C SER A 59 -8.79 -1.13 -6.89
N LYS A 60 -8.81 -2.26 -7.61
CA LYS A 60 -8.24 -3.53 -7.13
C LYS A 60 -6.72 -3.49 -7.14
N ILE A 61 -6.10 -2.93 -8.18
CA ILE A 61 -4.65 -2.79 -8.30
C ILE A 61 -4.10 -1.89 -7.19
N GLU A 62 -4.76 -0.75 -6.94
CA GLU A 62 -4.34 0.20 -5.88
C GLU A 62 -4.46 -0.36 -4.46
N ARG A 63 -5.29 -1.40 -4.24
CA ARG A 63 -5.55 -1.96 -2.90
C ARG A 63 -4.87 -3.29 -2.63
N ARG A 64 -4.34 -3.98 -3.64
CA ARG A 64 -3.81 -5.34 -3.48
C ARG A 64 -2.30 -5.31 -3.17
N THR A 65 -1.93 -6.01 -2.11
CA THR A 65 -0.56 -6.50 -1.92
C THR A 65 -0.41 -7.77 -2.76
N ASP A 66 0.47 -7.74 -3.77
CA ASP A 66 0.59 -8.81 -4.75
C ASP A 66 1.45 -9.99 -4.24
N ALA A 67 0.91 -11.20 -4.24
CA ALA A 67 1.56 -12.43 -3.77
C ALA A 67 2.73 -12.88 -4.65
N TYR A 68 2.74 -12.51 -5.93
CA TYR A 68 3.87 -12.78 -6.83
C TYR A 68 5.07 -11.91 -6.47
N VAL A 69 4.83 -10.63 -6.18
CA VAL A 69 5.88 -9.68 -5.79
C VAL A 69 6.55 -10.08 -4.47
N SER A 70 5.78 -10.57 -3.49
CA SER A 70 6.35 -11.07 -2.23
C SER A 70 7.19 -12.34 -2.43
N THR A 71 6.78 -13.23 -3.34
CA THR A 71 7.54 -14.42 -3.71
C THR A 71 8.86 -14.07 -4.40
N LEU A 72 8.83 -13.14 -5.36
CA LEU A 72 10.03 -12.65 -6.03
C LEU A 72 11.01 -11.99 -5.05
N ARG A 73 10.49 -11.22 -4.08
CA ARG A 73 11.30 -10.63 -3.02
C ARG A 73 11.99 -11.70 -2.17
N LYS A 74 11.25 -12.72 -1.72
CA LYS A 74 11.82 -13.84 -0.95
C LYS A 74 12.91 -14.57 -1.72
N TYR A 75 12.67 -14.80 -3.01
CA TYR A 75 13.64 -15.42 -3.89
C TYR A 75 14.93 -14.60 -4.00
N LEU A 76 14.83 -13.29 -4.26
CA LEU A 76 15.99 -12.40 -4.35
C LEU A 76 16.75 -12.31 -3.02
N ARG A 77 16.04 -12.26 -1.88
CA ARG A 77 16.66 -12.28 -0.55
C ARG A 77 17.41 -13.58 -0.29
N ALA A 78 16.88 -14.72 -0.72
CA ALA A 78 17.57 -16.00 -0.62
C ALA A 78 18.89 -16.02 -1.44
N LEU A 79 19.00 -15.17 -2.46
CA LEU A 79 20.21 -14.94 -3.23
C LEU A 79 21.10 -13.81 -2.68
N GLY A 80 20.73 -13.18 -1.55
CA GLY A 80 21.45 -12.04 -0.96
C GLY A 80 21.18 -10.69 -1.65
N GLY A 81 20.14 -10.60 -2.48
CA GLY A 81 19.71 -9.37 -3.14
C GLY A 81 18.46 -8.75 -2.49
N GLU A 82 18.14 -7.52 -2.89
CA GLU A 82 16.93 -6.80 -2.49
C GLU A 82 16.09 -6.43 -3.72
N LEU A 83 14.77 -6.37 -3.54
CA LEU A 83 13.83 -5.98 -4.59
C LEU A 83 13.39 -4.53 -4.40
N GLU A 84 13.73 -3.68 -5.36
CA GLU A 84 13.22 -2.32 -5.47
C GLU A 84 12.22 -2.22 -6.63
N ILE A 85 11.08 -1.56 -6.39
CA ILE A 85 10.07 -1.29 -7.42
C ILE A 85 10.03 0.23 -7.58
N VAL A 86 10.26 0.70 -8.80
CA VAL A 86 10.38 2.14 -9.08
C VAL A 86 9.51 2.49 -10.29
N ALA A 87 8.63 3.47 -10.13
CA ALA A 87 7.97 4.14 -11.25
C ALA A 87 8.95 5.18 -11.83
N ALA A 88 9.39 4.95 -13.07
CA ALA A 88 10.21 5.89 -13.82
C ALA A 88 9.34 6.61 -14.85
N PHE A 89 9.38 7.94 -14.85
CA PHE A 89 8.58 8.78 -15.73
C PHE A 89 9.45 9.47 -16.80
N PRO A 90 8.88 9.84 -17.95
CA PRO A 90 9.61 10.50 -19.04
C PRO A 90 10.23 11.85 -18.65
N ASP A 91 9.69 12.51 -17.63
CA ASP A 91 10.20 13.76 -17.06
C ASP A 91 11.44 13.57 -16.17
N GLY A 92 11.95 12.34 -16.05
CA GLY A 92 13.08 11.98 -15.21
C GLY A 92 12.74 11.70 -13.75
N THR A 93 11.48 11.90 -13.33
CA THR A 93 11.03 11.58 -11.98
C THR A 93 11.08 10.08 -11.75
N ARG A 94 11.62 9.68 -10.59
CA ARG A 94 11.66 8.29 -10.14
C ARG A 94 11.00 8.20 -8.77
N VAL A 95 10.01 7.34 -8.62
CA VAL A 95 9.27 7.17 -7.37
C VAL A 95 9.33 5.71 -6.95
N ALA A 96 9.86 5.43 -5.76
CA ALA A 96 9.85 4.09 -5.19
C ALA A 96 8.42 3.69 -4.76
N ILE A 97 8.01 2.48 -5.14
CA ILE A 97 6.70 1.91 -4.82
C ILE A 97 6.89 0.90 -3.69
N ASN A 98 6.51 1.29 -2.47
CA ASN A 98 6.70 0.47 -1.28
C ASN A 98 5.43 -0.28 -0.82
N GLN A 99 4.30 -0.12 -1.53
CA GLN A 99 3.04 -0.84 -1.22
C GLN A 99 3.15 -2.38 -1.32
N PHE A 100 4.25 -2.89 -1.89
CA PHE A 100 4.53 -4.32 -2.04
C PHE A 100 5.72 -4.79 -1.17
N GLN A 101 6.07 -4.00 -0.15
CA GLN A 101 6.94 -4.47 0.93
C GLN A 101 6.11 -5.36 1.86
N GLU A 102 6.68 -6.47 2.35
CA GLU A 102 5.98 -7.29 3.35
C GLU A 102 5.69 -6.43 4.58
N ILE A 103 4.42 -6.33 4.97
CA ILE A 103 4.08 -6.07 6.37
C ILE A 103 4.68 -7.26 7.11
N GLY A 104 5.76 -7.01 7.85
CA GLY A 104 6.56 -8.06 8.46
C GLY A 104 5.69 -9.09 9.16
N GLU A 105 6.08 -10.36 9.04
CA GLU A 105 5.55 -11.41 9.91
C GLU A 105 5.47 -10.86 11.35
N PRO A 106 4.34 -11.02 12.06
CA PRO A 106 4.31 -10.66 13.47
C PRO A 106 5.48 -11.37 14.12
N ALA A 107 6.36 -10.59 14.75
CA ALA A 107 7.53 -11.09 15.45
C ALA A 107 7.11 -12.34 16.22
N LYS A 108 7.64 -13.49 15.82
CA LYS A 108 7.45 -14.73 16.58
C LYS A 108 7.84 -14.39 18.00
N GLU A 109 6.84 -14.36 18.86
CA GLU A 109 6.98 -14.25 20.29
C GLU A 109 7.93 -15.40 20.67
N LEU A 110 9.18 -15.05 20.99
CA LEU A 110 10.08 -15.94 21.71
C LEU A 110 9.46 -16.10 23.10
N VAL A 111 8.43 -16.94 23.19
CA VAL A 111 8.05 -17.56 24.46
C VAL A 111 9.10 -18.62 24.69
N GLY A 112 10.10 -18.23 25.46
CA GLY A 112 11.11 -19.11 26.02
C GLY A 112 10.47 -20.32 26.70
N ARG A 113 11.20 -21.41 26.63
CA ARG A 113 10.97 -22.66 27.36
C ARG A 113 10.85 -22.44 28.86
#